data_AF-A0A0A7S6Y8-F1
#
_entry.id   AF-A0A0A7S6Y8-F1
#
_cell.length_a   1.000
_cell.length_b   1.000
_cell.length_c   1.000
_cell.angle_alpha   90.00
_cell.angle_beta   90.00
_cell.angle_gamma   90.00
#
_symmetry.space_group_name_H-M   'P 1'
#
loop_
_entity.id
_entity.type
_entity.pdbx_description
1 polymer ?
#
loop_
_entity_poly.entity_id
_entity_poly.type
_entity_poly.pdbx_seq_one_letter_code
_entity_poly.pdbx_strand_id
1 'polypeptide(L)'
;MNIITADTLPNNMRIKEIHGIIETTYPIEISKKGFIRGLVERNKNEHQEAYDNFVNSAKELGNGNTIYGVKISTAIGSFSNGTYLYITYYGTIATTEIIE
;
A
#
# COMPACT_ATOMS: atom_id res chain seq x y z
N MET A 1 -6.69 -7.22 -9.70
CA MET A 1 -6.00 -7.66 -8.47
C MET A 1 -6.91 -7.31 -7.31
N ASN A 2 -7.30 -8.28 -6.50
CA ASN A 2 -8.14 -8.08 -5.32
C ASN A 2 -7.27 -7.68 -4.14
N ILE A 3 -7.73 -6.72 -3.32
CA ILE A 3 -7.01 -6.29 -2.12
C ILE A 3 -7.91 -6.52 -0.92
N ILE A 4 -7.43 -7.35 0.01
CA ILE A 4 -8.19 -7.83 1.16
C ILE A 4 -7.42 -7.48 2.43
N THR A 5 -8.03 -6.65 3.28
CA THR A 5 -7.47 -6.28 4.59
C THR A 5 -7.81 -7.30 5.68
N ALA A 6 -8.78 -8.20 5.43
CA ALA A 6 -9.11 -9.28 6.34
C ALA A 6 -7.92 -10.26 6.49
N ASP A 7 -7.70 -10.75 7.71
CA ASP A 7 -6.65 -11.74 8.00
C ASP A 7 -6.95 -13.11 7.37
N THR A 8 -8.22 -13.38 7.02
CA THR A 8 -8.67 -14.60 6.34
C THR A 8 -9.37 -14.28 5.03
N LEU A 9 -9.23 -15.15 4.04
CA LEU A 9 -10.00 -15.03 2.80
C LEU A 9 -11.49 -15.28 3.04
N PRO A 10 -12.38 -14.67 2.22
CA PRO A 10 -13.80 -15.02 2.20
C PRO A 10 -14.01 -16.53 2.01
N ASN A 11 -15.08 -17.08 2.61
CA ASN A 11 -15.36 -18.52 2.59
C ASN A 11 -15.49 -19.13 1.18
N ASN A 12 -15.86 -18.32 0.19
CA ASN A 12 -15.98 -18.73 -1.20
C ASN A 12 -14.67 -18.54 -1.99
N MET A 13 -13.53 -18.32 -1.33
CA MET A 13 -12.23 -18.17 -1.97
C MET A 13 -11.20 -19.15 -1.41
N ARG A 14 -10.31 -19.64 -2.28
CA ARG A 14 -9.18 -20.49 -1.91
C ARG A 14 -7.87 -19.97 -2.49
N ILE A 15 -6.79 -20.10 -1.73
CA ILE A 15 -5.41 -19.88 -2.19
C ILE A 15 -4.99 -21.07 -3.06
N LYS A 16 -4.61 -20.79 -4.31
CA LYS A 16 -3.89 -21.75 -5.17
C LYS A 16 -2.39 -21.75 -4.91
N GLU A 17 -1.83 -20.55 -4.77
CA GLU A 17 -0.39 -20.35 -4.69
C GLU A 17 -0.08 -19.05 -3.94
N ILE A 18 1.00 -19.06 -3.16
CA ILE A 18 1.53 -17.89 -2.46
C ILE A 18 2.80 -17.44 -3.19
N HIS A 19 2.86 -16.17 -3.57
CA HIS A 19 4.00 -15.58 -4.29
C HIS A 19 4.97 -14.84 -3.37
N GLY A 20 4.61 -14.65 -2.10
CA GLY A 20 5.44 -14.01 -1.08
C GLY A 20 4.77 -12.79 -0.45
N ILE A 21 5.57 -12.06 0.33
CA ILE A 21 5.14 -10.84 1.02
C ILE A 21 5.57 -9.64 0.19
N ILE A 22 4.69 -8.64 0.10
CA ILE A 22 5.02 -7.33 -0.42
C ILE A 22 5.00 -6.31 0.70
N GLU A 23 5.96 -5.40 0.66
CA GLU A 23 6.03 -4.21 1.50
C GLU A 23 6.38 -3.01 0.63
N THR A 24 5.68 -1.89 0.82
CA THR A 24 5.98 -0.63 0.13
C THR A 24 5.84 0.52 1.11
N THR A 25 6.89 1.31 1.23
CA THR A 25 6.93 2.50 2.11
C THR A 25 6.94 3.77 1.28
N TYR A 26 6.02 4.67 1.59
CA TYR A 26 5.88 5.97 0.93
C TYR A 26 6.07 7.12 1.94
N PRO A 27 7.04 8.02 1.72
CA PRO A 27 7.26 9.19 2.58
C PRO A 27 6.38 10.37 2.17
N ILE A 28 5.73 11.01 3.14
CA ILE A 28 4.95 12.24 2.99
C ILE A 28 5.58 13.34 3.84
N GLU A 29 6.14 14.38 3.23
CA GLU A 29 6.70 15.51 4.00
C GLU A 29 5.59 16.32 4.69
N ILE A 30 5.59 16.37 6.03
CA ILE A 30 4.59 17.08 6.83
C ILE A 30 5.05 18.43 7.38
N SER A 31 6.36 18.72 7.41
CA SER A 31 6.91 19.98 7.96
C SER A 31 6.71 21.22 7.10
N LYS A 32 6.62 21.10 5.77
CA LYS A 32 6.57 22.25 4.84
C LYS A 32 5.18 22.56 4.27
N LYS A 33 4.13 21.96 4.82
CA LYS A 33 2.77 22.01 4.23
C LYS A 33 2.05 23.37 4.33
N GLY A 34 2.64 24.40 4.94
CA GLY A 34 1.94 25.63 5.33
C GLY A 34 1.73 26.73 4.27
N PHE A 35 2.48 26.80 3.16
CA PHE A 35 2.38 27.98 2.26
C PHE A 35 2.54 27.70 0.75
N ILE A 36 3.42 26.79 0.33
CA ILE A 36 3.71 26.56 -1.10
C ILE A 36 2.69 25.61 -1.76
N ARG A 37 2.06 24.75 -0.94
CA ARG A 37 1.18 23.67 -1.42
C ARG A 37 -0.16 24.15 -2.00
N GLY A 38 -0.68 25.28 -1.52
CA GLY A 38 -1.97 25.84 -1.97
C GLY A 38 -2.00 26.28 -3.43
N LEU A 39 -0.82 26.53 -4.04
CA LEU A 39 -0.69 26.98 -5.43
C LEU A 39 -0.33 25.86 -6.42
N VAL A 40 0.33 24.78 -5.99
CA VAL A 40 0.87 23.75 -6.89
C VAL A 40 0.19 22.38 -6.72
N GLU A 41 -0.28 22.02 -5.52
CA GLU A 41 -0.67 20.62 -5.22
C GLU A 41 -2.13 20.50 -4.76
N ARG A 42 -3.00 21.44 -5.14
CA ARG A 42 -4.41 21.48 -4.72
C ARG A 42 -5.20 20.19 -5.03
N ASN A 43 -4.69 19.33 -5.91
CA ASN A 43 -5.28 18.05 -6.31
C ASN A 43 -4.43 16.81 -5.98
N LYS A 44 -3.33 16.92 -5.22
CA LYS A 44 -2.42 15.79 -4.99
C LYS A 44 -2.88 14.92 -3.81
N ASN A 45 -3.34 13.71 -4.12
CA ASN A 45 -3.77 12.72 -3.12
C ASN A 45 -2.61 11.75 -2.81
N GLU A 46 -1.71 12.16 -1.91
CA GLU A 46 -0.51 11.40 -1.54
C GLU A 46 -0.83 10.00 -0.98
N HIS A 47 -1.99 9.83 -0.33
CA HIS A 47 -2.43 8.52 0.16
C HIS A 47 -2.84 7.59 -0.98
N GLN A 48 -3.53 8.13 -2.00
CA GLN A 48 -3.84 7.38 -3.21
C GLN A 48 -2.58 7.00 -3.97
N GLU A 49 -1.61 7.92 -4.09
CA GLU A 49 -0.31 7.62 -4.71
C GLU A 49 0.43 6.49 -3.96
N ALA A 50 0.42 6.51 -2.63
CA ALA A 50 1.02 5.45 -1.81
C ALA A 50 0.33 4.09 -2.05
N TYR A 51 -1.00 4.06 -2.11
CA TYR A 51 -1.77 2.87 -2.43
C TYR A 51 -1.51 2.37 -3.85
N ASP A 52 -1.53 3.25 -4.85
CA ASP A 52 -1.31 2.89 -6.24
C ASP A 52 0.10 2.30 -6.44
N ASN A 53 1.10 2.89 -5.78
CA ASN A 53 2.46 2.36 -5.77
C ASN A 53 2.50 0.93 -5.18
N PHE A 54 1.84 0.70 -4.04
CA PHE A 54 1.75 -0.63 -3.45
C PHE A 54 1.11 -1.66 -4.41
N VAL A 55 0.01 -1.29 -5.07
CA VAL A 55 -0.66 -2.18 -6.04
C VAL A 55 0.22 -2.45 -7.27
N ASN A 56 0.94 -1.44 -7.76
CA ASN A 56 1.80 -1.59 -8.92
C ASN A 56 3.04 -2.44 -8.61
N SER A 57 3.68 -2.23 -7.46
CA SER A 57 4.78 -3.08 -7.00
C SER A 57 4.35 -4.55 -6.84
N ALA A 58 3.10 -4.82 -6.45
CA ALA A 58 2.59 -6.19 -6.38
C ALA A 58 2.45 -6.86 -7.75
N LYS A 59 2.04 -6.09 -8.76
CA LYS A 59 1.95 -6.59 -10.14
C LYS A 59 3.32 -6.86 -10.76
N GLU A 60 4.35 -6.12 -10.35
CA GLU A 60 5.72 -6.32 -10.82
C GLU A 60 6.40 -7.54 -10.17
N LEU A 61 6.08 -7.82 -8.90
CA LEU A 61 6.71 -8.89 -8.12
C LEU A 61 6.21 -10.30 -8.44
N GLY A 62 5.00 -10.47 -8.98
CA GLY A 62 4.48 -11.81 -9.26
C GLY A 62 3.16 -11.86 -10.02
N ASN A 63 2.78 -13.07 -10.43
CA ASN A 63 1.55 -13.34 -11.19
C ASN A 63 0.30 -13.51 -10.28
N GLY A 64 0.37 -13.06 -9.03
CA GLY A 64 -0.74 -13.15 -8.08
C GLY A 64 -1.91 -12.27 -8.50
N ASN A 65 -3.13 -12.73 -8.25
CA ASN A 65 -4.35 -11.97 -8.53
C ASN A 65 -4.97 -11.33 -7.28
N THR A 66 -4.44 -11.62 -6.09
CA THR A 66 -4.93 -11.13 -4.80
C THR A 66 -3.77 -10.77 -3.88
N ILE A 67 -3.92 -9.66 -3.14
CA ILE A 67 -3.12 -9.35 -1.95
C ILE A 67 -4.06 -9.47 -0.74
N TYR A 68 -3.71 -10.31 0.23
CA TYR A 68 -4.53 -10.52 1.43
C TYR A 68 -3.75 -10.25 2.73
N GLY A 69 -4.49 -10.04 3.82
CA GLY A 69 -3.92 -9.63 5.10
C GLY A 69 -3.26 -8.26 5.01
N VAL A 70 -3.78 -7.36 4.17
CA VAL A 70 -3.18 -6.04 3.96
C VAL A 70 -3.31 -5.20 5.22
N LYS A 71 -2.16 -4.69 5.68
CA LYS A 71 -2.04 -3.84 6.86
C LYS A 71 -1.26 -2.58 6.51
N ILE A 72 -1.47 -1.57 7.33
CA ILE A 72 -0.82 -0.26 7.22
C ILE A 72 -0.08 -0.01 8.51
N SER A 73 1.20 0.32 8.41
CA SER A 73 2.01 0.85 9.51
C SER A 73 2.39 2.29 9.20
N THR A 74 2.43 3.13 10.23
CA THR A 74 2.85 4.52 10.09
C THR A 74 3.97 4.85 11.06
N ALA A 75 4.91 5.67 10.60
CA ALA A 75 6.00 6.17 11.42
C ALA A 75 6.26 7.64 11.10
N ILE A 76 6.71 8.42 12.09
CA ILE A 76 7.12 9.81 11.88
C ILE A 76 8.63 9.89 12.09
N GLY A 77 9.33 10.46 11.11
CA GLY A 77 10.75 10.76 11.19
C GLY A 77 10.99 12.26 11.09
N SER A 78 11.68 12.84 12.07
CA SER A 78 12.13 14.23 12.04
C SER A 78 13.63 14.29 11.75
N PHE A 79 14.00 15.01 10.70
CA PHE A 79 15.36 15.19 10.22
C PHE A 79 15.65 16.68 10.05
N SER A 80 16.92 17.04 9.81
CA SER A 80 17.32 18.43 9.60
C SER A 80 16.67 19.09 8.37
N ASN A 81 16.29 18.30 7.37
CA ASN A 81 15.69 18.77 6.11
C ASN A 81 14.16 18.80 6.12
N GLY A 82 13.52 18.20 7.14
CA GLY A 82 12.06 18.12 7.23
C GLY A 82 11.58 17.04 8.19
N THR A 83 10.27 17.03 8.44
CA THR A 83 9.56 15.95 9.14
C THR A 83 8.69 15.23 8.13
N TYR A 84 8.73 13.91 8.16
CA TYR A 84 8.05 13.03 7.20
C TYR A 84 7.16 12.03 7.94
N LEU A 85 5.97 11.81 7.41
CA LEU A 85 5.11 10.67 7.73
C LEU A 85 5.43 9.57 6.73
N TYR A 86 5.93 8.44 7.22
CA TYR A 86 6.12 7.22 6.43
C TYR A 86 4.87 6.37 6.56
N ILE A 87 4.30 5.98 5.42
CA ILE A 87 3.19 5.02 5.34
C ILE A 87 3.71 3.76 4.68
N THR A 88 3.66 2.65 5.40
CA THR A 88 4.08 1.33 4.92
C THR A 88 2.86 0.45 4.74
N TYR A 89 2.58 0.07 3.49
CA TYR A 89 1.60 -0.97 3.16
C TYR A 89 2.32 -2.30 3.07
N TYR A 90 1.74 -3.35 3.65
CA TYR A 90 2.28 -4.70 3.54
C TYR A 90 1.17 -5.74 3.51
N GLY A 91 1.44 -6.87 2.86
CA GLY A 91 0.51 -7.99 2.74
C GLY A 91 1.10 -9.17 1.99
N THR A 92 0.31 -10.22 1.78
CA THR A 92 0.75 -11.43 1.08
C THR A 92 0.15 -11.49 -0.32
N ILE A 93 0.99 -11.64 -1.34
CA ILE A 93 0.58 -11.84 -2.73
C ILE A 93 0.24 -13.32 -2.93
N ALA A 94 -0.93 -13.60 -3.50
CA ALA A 94 -1.39 -14.95 -3.80
C ALA A 94 -2.18 -15.01 -5.11
N THR A 95 -2.22 -16.19 -5.70
CA THR A 95 -3.24 -16.56 -6.68
C THR A 95 -4.40 -17.20 -5.92
N THR A 96 -5.58 -16.61 -6.02
CA THR A 96 -6.82 -17.14 -5.44
C THR A 96 -7.84 -17.47 -6.52
N GLU A 97 -8.74 -18.39 -6.24
CA GLU A 97 -9.92 -18.66 -7.06
C GLU A 97 -11.20 -18.60 -6.22
N ILE A 98 -12.33 -18.42 -6.90
CA ILE A 98 -13.65 -18.58 -6.30
C ILE A 98 -13.98 -20.08 -6.31
N ILE A 99 -14.46 -20.60 -5.18
CA ILE A 99 -14.98 -21.95 -5.05
C ILE A 99 -16.51 -21.86 -5.15
N GLU A 100 -17.10 -22.66 -6.03
CA GLU A 100 -18.55 -22.85 -6.14
C GLU A 100 -19.08 -23.79 -5.06
#